data_AF-A0A819V086-F1
#
_entry.id   AF-A0A819V086-F1
#
_cell.length_a   1.000
_cell.length_b   1.000
_cell.length_c   1.000
_cell.angle_alpha   90.00
_cell.angle_beta   90.00
_cell.angle_gamma   90.00
#
_symmetry.space_group_name_H-M   'P 1'
#
loop_
_entity.id
_entity.type
_entity.pdbx_description
1 polymer ?
#
loop_
_entity_poly.entity_id
_entity_poly.type
_entity_poly.pdbx_seq_one_letter_code
_entity_poly.pdbx_strand_id
1 'polypeptide(L)'
;MTNVRFPSITDYPDVAARNFYNLELAKGIDHNELMQLIYITGRDNARTPMQWDDSLNAGFSTAQQTWIGINPNYVRINVTQQEKDDTSVLSYYKRLIRLRKENDIFIYGAYDLILSNHKQIFGYTRTSDTKRAYVLTNLTDRVAQFTLYQGLSSSQLILSNLLEPVPEHT
;
A
#
# COMPACT_ATOMS: atom_id res chain seq x y z
N MET A 1 -4.73 -1.13 5.58
CA MET A 1 -4.29 -1.67 6.88
C MET A 1 -2.77 -1.73 6.89
N THR A 2 -2.16 -1.73 8.06
CA THR A 2 -0.70 -1.90 8.23
C THR A 2 -0.41 -3.24 8.89
N ASN A 3 0.87 -3.63 8.94
CA ASN A 3 1.30 -4.74 9.79
C ASN A 3 0.89 -4.53 11.25
N VAL A 4 0.69 -5.63 11.96
CA VAL A 4 0.27 -5.70 13.36
C VAL A 4 1.39 -6.23 14.26
N ARG A 5 1.40 -5.78 15.51
CA ARG A 5 2.40 -6.17 16.51
C ARG A 5 1.69 -6.65 17.77
N PHE A 6 1.22 -7.89 17.75
CA PHE A 6 0.70 -8.53 18.96
C PHE A 6 1.87 -9.01 19.83
N PRO A 7 1.80 -8.84 21.15
CA PRO A 7 2.95 -9.04 22.02
C PRO A 7 3.38 -10.51 22.14
N SER A 8 2.46 -11.47 21.93
CA SER A 8 2.74 -12.89 22.13
C SER A 8 2.63 -13.69 20.83
N ILE A 9 3.50 -14.68 20.67
CA ILE A 9 3.39 -15.69 19.60
C ILE A 9 2.05 -16.45 19.64
N THR A 10 1.41 -16.53 20.81
CA THR A 10 0.09 -17.18 20.96
C THR A 10 -1.03 -16.40 20.30
N ASP A 11 -0.84 -15.11 20.05
CA ASP A 11 -1.82 -14.25 19.38
C ASP A 11 -1.78 -14.39 17.86
N TYR A 12 -0.79 -15.14 17.35
CA TYR A 12 -0.59 -15.43 15.93
C TYR A 12 -1.05 -16.86 15.61
N PRO A 13 -2.19 -17.05 14.91
CA PRO A 13 -2.70 -18.37 14.57
C PRO A 13 -1.89 -19.09 13.48
N ASP A 14 -1.00 -18.42 12.74
CA ASP A 14 -0.19 -19.07 11.70
C ASP A 14 0.70 -20.17 12.27
N VAL A 15 0.36 -21.42 11.93
CA VAL A 15 1.11 -22.62 12.28
C VAL A 15 2.57 -22.52 11.87
N ALA A 16 2.87 -21.94 10.71
CA ALA A 16 4.25 -21.78 10.25
C ALA A 16 5.04 -20.81 11.14
N ALA A 17 4.44 -19.68 11.53
CA ALA A 17 5.07 -18.71 12.40
C ALA A 17 5.32 -19.29 13.80
N ARG A 18 4.35 -20.02 14.35
CA ARG A 18 4.48 -20.71 15.64
C ARG A 18 5.55 -21.79 15.63
N ASN A 19 5.60 -22.61 14.58
CA ASN A 19 6.62 -23.64 14.43
C ASN A 19 8.01 -23.03 14.31
N PHE A 20 8.16 -22.01 13.45
CA PHE A 20 9.40 -21.25 13.32
C PHE A 20 9.86 -20.67 14.67
N TYR A 21 8.98 -19.95 15.36
CA TYR A 21 9.27 -19.36 16.66
C TYR A 21 9.76 -20.41 17.66
N ASN A 22 9.05 -21.53 17.80
CA ASN A 22 9.41 -22.57 18.76
C ASN A 22 10.74 -23.25 18.42
N LEU A 23 11.01 -23.51 17.13
CA LEU A 23 12.26 -24.12 16.67
C LEU A 23 13.46 -23.21 16.93
N GLU A 24 13.33 -21.92 16.64
CA GLU A 24 14.43 -20.96 16.83
C GLU A 24 14.62 -20.57 18.30
N LEU A 25 13.54 -20.46 19.08
CA LEU A 25 13.63 -20.24 20.53
C LEU A 25 14.37 -21.40 21.22
N ALA A 26 14.12 -22.64 20.79
CA ALA A 26 14.83 -23.82 21.30
C ALA A 26 16.34 -23.82 20.96
N LYS A 27 16.75 -23.06 19.94
CA LYS A 27 18.17 -22.82 19.61
C LYS A 27 18.79 -21.67 20.42
N GLY A 28 18.01 -20.98 21.25
CA GLY A 28 18.46 -19.90 22.11
C GLY A 28 18.36 -18.49 21.49
N ILE A 29 17.64 -18.32 20.38
CA ILE A 29 17.39 -16.99 19.83
C ILE A 29 16.42 -16.22 20.75
N ASP A 30 16.70 -14.94 21.01
CA ASP A 30 15.89 -14.11 21.90
C ASP A 30 14.46 -13.93 21.37
N HIS A 31 13.50 -13.92 22.29
CA HIS A 31 12.08 -13.68 21.99
C HIS A 31 11.87 -12.42 21.15
N ASN A 32 12.51 -11.31 21.52
CA ASN A 32 12.28 -10.04 20.84
C ASN A 32 12.79 -10.07 19.40
N GLU A 33 13.94 -10.70 19.18
CA GLU A 33 14.51 -10.87 17.84
C GLU A 33 13.57 -11.69 16.93
N LEU A 34 13.04 -12.81 17.46
CA LEU A 34 12.08 -13.64 16.74
C LEU A 34 10.78 -12.89 16.45
N MET A 35 10.25 -12.14 17.42
CA MET A 35 9.03 -11.36 17.23
C MET A 35 9.23 -10.22 16.22
N GLN A 36 10.40 -9.56 16.18
CA GLN A 36 10.67 -8.56 15.13
C GLN A 36 10.59 -9.16 13.73
N LEU A 37 11.14 -10.36 13.53
CA LEU A 37 11.04 -11.04 12.24
C LEU A 37 9.58 -11.35 11.89
N ILE A 38 8.80 -11.86 12.86
CA ILE A 38 7.37 -12.17 12.68
C ILE A 38 6.56 -10.90 12.34
N TYR A 39 6.85 -9.76 12.99
CA TYR A 39 6.18 -8.50 12.68
C TYR A 39 6.42 -8.02 11.23
N ILE A 40 7.57 -8.36 10.65
CA ILE A 40 7.94 -7.92 9.30
C ILE A 40 7.43 -8.91 8.24
N THR A 41 7.59 -10.21 8.47
CA THR A 41 7.38 -11.25 7.44
C THR A 41 6.14 -12.12 7.65
N GLY A 42 5.53 -12.06 8.84
CA GLY A 42 4.40 -12.90 9.22
C GLY A 42 3.19 -12.70 8.33
N ARG A 43 2.58 -13.79 7.86
CA ARG A 43 1.40 -13.76 6.99
C ARG A 43 0.14 -13.27 7.69
N ASP A 44 0.08 -13.42 9.01
CA ASP A 44 -1.03 -12.95 9.83
C ASP A 44 -1.19 -11.42 9.79
N ASN A 45 -0.15 -10.67 9.41
CA ASN A 45 -0.27 -9.24 9.10
C ASN A 45 -1.35 -8.94 8.04
N ALA A 46 -1.59 -9.88 7.12
CA ALA A 46 -2.60 -9.75 6.07
C ALA A 46 -3.92 -10.46 6.41
N ARG A 47 -4.08 -11.03 7.62
CA ARG A 47 -5.23 -11.83 8.03
C ARG A 47 -6.01 -11.25 9.20
N THR A 48 -5.54 -10.14 9.79
CA THR A 48 -6.34 -9.41 10.77
C THR A 48 -7.69 -9.03 10.19
N PRO A 49 -8.76 -8.93 10.99
CA PRO A 49 -10.09 -8.67 10.47
C PRO A 49 -10.16 -7.37 9.67
N MET A 50 -11.05 -7.34 8.68
CA MET A 50 -11.29 -6.16 7.86
C MET A 50 -11.82 -5.01 8.74
N GLN A 51 -11.29 -3.80 8.51
CA GLN A 51 -11.62 -2.61 9.30
C GLN A 51 -12.73 -1.81 8.62
N TRP A 52 -14.00 -2.12 8.91
CA TRP A 52 -15.17 -1.46 8.31
C TRP A 52 -15.41 -0.08 8.91
N ASP A 53 -15.43 0.03 10.23
CA ASP A 53 -15.70 1.27 10.97
C ASP A 53 -14.86 1.35 12.26
N ASP A 54 -15.18 2.30 13.15
CA ASP A 54 -14.53 2.55 14.44
C ASP A 54 -15.25 1.89 15.64
N SER A 55 -16.24 1.03 15.39
CA SER A 55 -16.97 0.30 16.42
C SER A 55 -16.21 -0.95 16.91
N LEU A 56 -16.84 -1.75 17.78
CA LEU A 56 -16.26 -2.99 18.31
C LEU A 56 -15.74 -3.89 17.17
N ASN A 57 -14.50 -4.36 17.30
CA ASN A 57 -13.80 -5.15 16.27
C ASN A 57 -13.82 -4.51 14.87
N ALA A 58 -13.82 -3.18 14.80
CA ALA A 58 -13.90 -2.43 13.55
C ALA A 58 -15.13 -2.76 12.69
N GLY A 59 -16.25 -3.12 13.32
CA GLY A 59 -17.49 -3.51 12.62
C GLY A 59 -17.43 -4.90 11.98
N PHE A 60 -16.33 -5.66 12.17
CA PHE A 60 -16.19 -7.00 11.60
C PHE A 60 -17.07 -8.05 12.31
N SER A 61 -17.24 -7.93 13.62
CA SER A 61 -17.99 -8.89 14.42
C SER A 61 -18.54 -8.25 15.70
N THR A 62 -19.75 -8.65 16.09
CA THR A 62 -20.38 -8.27 17.36
C THR A 62 -19.92 -9.13 18.55
N ALA A 63 -19.16 -10.21 18.31
CA ALA A 63 -18.60 -11.04 19.37
C ALA A 63 -17.56 -10.24 20.19
N GLN A 64 -17.33 -10.65 21.44
CA GLN A 64 -16.34 -9.98 22.29
C GLN A 64 -14.91 -10.10 21.75
N GLN A 65 -14.60 -11.23 21.10
CA GLN A 65 -13.28 -11.51 20.52
C GLN A 65 -13.44 -12.14 19.13
N THR A 66 -12.46 -11.89 18.27
CA THR A 66 -12.31 -12.52 16.96
C THR A 66 -11.24 -13.62 17.02
N TRP A 67 -11.15 -14.45 15.97
CA TRP A 67 -10.21 -15.58 15.92
C TRP A 67 -8.72 -15.18 15.90
N ILE A 68 -8.45 -13.90 15.62
CA ILE A 68 -7.15 -13.24 15.69
C ILE A 68 -7.40 -11.78 16.12
N GLY A 69 -6.47 -11.15 16.83
CA GLY A 69 -6.63 -9.76 17.27
C GLY A 69 -6.97 -8.78 16.15
N ILE A 70 -7.65 -7.68 16.51
CA ILE A 70 -7.86 -6.54 15.61
C ILE A 70 -6.66 -5.61 15.64
N ASN A 71 -6.25 -5.06 14.50
CA ASN A 71 -5.19 -4.06 14.48
C ASN A 71 -5.71 -2.76 15.15
N PRO A 72 -5.05 -2.26 16.21
CA PRO A 72 -5.54 -1.11 16.99
C PRO A 72 -5.74 0.18 16.19
N ASN A 73 -5.15 0.28 15.00
CA ASN A 73 -5.28 1.47 14.15
C ASN A 73 -6.64 1.60 13.45
N TYR A 74 -7.57 0.65 13.62
CA TYR A 74 -8.89 0.66 12.97
C TYR A 74 -9.70 1.93 13.26
N VAL A 75 -9.51 2.55 14.43
CA VAL A 75 -10.13 3.83 14.81
C VAL A 75 -9.69 5.00 13.91
N ARG A 76 -8.59 4.87 13.17
CA ARG A 76 -8.08 5.88 12.20
C ARG A 76 -8.04 5.39 10.75
N ILE A 77 -8.08 4.08 10.53
CA ILE A 77 -7.98 3.46 9.21
C ILE A 77 -9.17 2.51 9.08
N ASN A 78 -10.29 2.98 8.55
CA ASN A 78 -11.45 2.14 8.28
C ASN A 78 -12.19 2.60 7.02
N VAL A 79 -13.09 1.76 6.52
CA VAL A 79 -13.85 2.03 5.30
C VAL A 79 -14.75 3.25 5.47
N THR A 80 -15.52 3.32 6.54
CA THR A 80 -16.47 4.42 6.78
C THR A 80 -15.79 5.80 6.77
N GLN A 81 -14.59 5.92 7.35
CA GLN A 81 -13.83 7.16 7.33
C GLN A 81 -13.27 7.45 5.93
N GLN A 82 -12.70 6.46 5.26
CA GLN A 82 -12.13 6.65 3.92
C GLN A 82 -13.17 6.93 2.84
N GLU A 83 -14.39 6.42 2.97
CA GLU A 83 -15.49 6.71 2.03
C GLU A 83 -15.94 8.17 2.05
N LYS A 84 -15.73 8.88 3.16
CA LYS A 84 -16.07 10.30 3.32
C LYS A 84 -14.92 11.23 2.92
N ASP A 85 -13.76 10.68 2.61
CA ASP A 85 -12.54 11.43 2.27
C ASP A 85 -12.15 11.14 0.80
N ASP A 86 -12.33 12.14 -0.06
CA ASP A 86 -11.99 12.06 -1.49
C ASP A 86 -10.49 11.93 -1.75
N THR A 87 -9.67 12.21 -0.74
CA THR A 87 -8.21 12.11 -0.78
C THR A 87 -7.68 10.80 -0.20
N SER A 88 -8.58 9.96 0.32
CA SER A 88 -8.23 8.69 0.94
C SER A 88 -7.65 7.68 -0.04
N VAL A 89 -6.98 6.66 0.51
CA VAL A 89 -6.46 5.53 -0.28
C VAL A 89 -7.61 4.82 -1.01
N LEU A 90 -8.75 4.59 -0.35
CA LEU A 90 -9.93 3.98 -0.98
C LEU A 90 -10.43 4.81 -2.17
N SER A 91 -10.58 6.12 -2.01
CA SER A 91 -11.04 7.04 -3.06
C SER A 91 -10.04 7.10 -4.22
N TYR A 92 -8.74 7.09 -3.92
CA TYR A 92 -7.69 7.00 -4.94
C TYR A 92 -7.78 5.71 -5.76
N TYR A 93 -7.98 4.56 -5.11
CA TYR A 93 -8.17 3.28 -5.82
C TYR A 93 -9.44 3.25 -6.67
N LYS A 94 -10.56 3.81 -6.18
CA LYS A 94 -11.80 3.97 -6.98
C LYS A 94 -11.52 4.77 -8.27
N ARG A 95 -10.79 5.88 -8.17
CA ARG A 95 -10.37 6.71 -9.32
C ARG A 95 -9.42 5.95 -10.25
N LEU A 96 -8.44 5.21 -9.71
CA LEU A 96 -7.48 4.44 -10.50
C LEU A 96 -8.16 3.31 -11.30
N ILE A 97 -9.09 2.58 -10.68
CA ILE A 97 -9.88 1.52 -11.34
C ILE A 97 -10.73 2.13 -12.46
N ARG A 98 -11.40 3.26 -12.18
CA ARG A 98 -12.18 3.99 -13.19
C ARG A 98 -11.31 4.44 -14.35
N LEU A 99 -10.15 5.04 -14.08
CA LEU A 99 -9.19 5.46 -15.09
C LEU A 99 -8.78 4.31 -16.00
N ARG A 100 -8.46 3.15 -15.41
CA ARG A 100 -8.11 1.94 -16.18
C ARG A 100 -9.28 1.44 -17.03
N LYS A 101 -10.51 1.51 -16.54
CA LYS A 101 -11.73 1.05 -17.24
C LYS A 101 -12.11 1.96 -18.41
N GLU A 102 -11.93 3.27 -18.25
CA GLU A 102 -12.31 4.27 -19.27
C GLU A 102 -11.24 4.47 -20.35
N ASN A 103 -10.03 3.93 -20.16
CA ASN A 103 -8.91 4.14 -21.06
C ASN A 103 -8.16 2.83 -21.37
N ASP A 104 -8.42 2.28 -22.55
CA ASP A 104 -7.81 1.05 -23.05
C ASP A 104 -6.27 1.06 -23.07
N ILE A 105 -5.65 2.25 -23.11
CA ILE A 105 -4.18 2.39 -23.03
C ILE A 105 -3.60 1.77 -21.75
N PHE A 106 -4.33 1.80 -20.63
CA PHE A 106 -3.88 1.16 -19.39
C PHE A 106 -4.13 -0.35 -19.35
N ILE A 107 -4.87 -0.88 -20.33
CA ILE A 107 -5.13 -2.31 -20.51
C ILE A 107 -4.13 -2.87 -21.53
N TYR A 108 -4.18 -2.35 -22.76
CA TYR A 108 -3.48 -2.92 -23.92
C TYR A 108 -2.25 -2.14 -24.38
N GLY A 109 -2.03 -0.92 -23.87
CA GLY A 109 -0.89 -0.11 -24.29
C GLY A 109 0.45 -0.79 -24.00
N ALA A 110 1.39 -0.70 -24.92
CA ALA A 110 2.76 -1.19 -24.77
C ALA A 110 3.44 -0.53 -23.58
N TYR A 111 4.16 -1.32 -22.79
CA TYR A 111 4.91 -0.84 -21.64
C TYR A 111 6.35 -0.53 -22.05
N ASP A 112 6.86 0.63 -21.65
CA ASP A 112 8.28 0.97 -21.76
C ASP A 112 8.77 1.59 -20.45
N LEU A 113 9.87 1.08 -19.92
CA LEU A 113 10.52 1.67 -18.75
C LEU A 113 11.23 2.96 -19.15
N ILE A 114 11.02 4.02 -18.38
CA ILE A 114 11.71 5.31 -18.54
C ILE A 114 12.42 5.67 -17.24
N LEU A 115 13.39 6.59 -17.29
CA LEU A 115 14.14 7.00 -16.10
C LEU A 115 14.77 5.81 -15.35
N SER A 116 15.19 4.76 -16.05
CA SER A 116 15.66 3.49 -15.46
C SER A 116 16.84 3.64 -14.50
N ASN A 117 17.66 4.68 -14.68
CA ASN A 117 18.81 4.99 -13.83
C ASN A 117 18.46 5.94 -12.66
N HIS A 118 17.21 6.39 -12.56
CA HIS A 118 16.80 7.31 -11.50
C HIS A 118 16.61 6.59 -10.16
N LYS A 119 17.31 7.05 -9.12
CA LYS A 119 17.37 6.35 -7.83
C LYS A 119 16.09 6.45 -6.99
N GLN A 120 15.23 7.44 -7.27
CA GLN A 120 14.00 7.69 -6.49
C GLN A 120 12.71 7.47 -7.28
N ILE A 121 12.76 7.54 -8.61
CA ILE A 121 11.56 7.64 -9.46
C ILE A 121 11.47 6.36 -10.26
N PHE A 122 10.38 5.63 -10.06
CA PHE A 122 9.97 4.57 -10.94
C PHE A 122 9.05 5.18 -12.01
N GLY A 123 9.56 5.25 -13.24
CA GLY A 123 8.85 5.85 -14.36
C GLY A 123 8.59 4.83 -15.47
N TYR A 124 7.41 4.83 -16.06
CA TYR A 124 7.15 4.05 -17.28
C TYR A 124 6.09 4.70 -18.14
N THR A 125 6.04 4.32 -19.41
CA THR A 125 4.96 4.71 -20.32
C THR A 125 4.02 3.56 -20.63
N ARG A 126 2.77 3.91 -20.95
CA ARG A 126 1.84 3.05 -21.68
C ARG A 126 1.56 3.72 -23.03
N THR A 127 1.82 3.04 -24.13
CA THR A 127 1.68 3.62 -25.49
C THR A 127 0.70 2.82 -26.33
N SER A 128 -0.22 3.51 -27.01
CA SER A 128 -1.01 2.98 -28.14
C SER A 128 -0.66 3.75 -29.41
N ASP A 129 -1.28 3.41 -30.54
CA ASP A 129 -1.02 4.07 -31.82
C ASP A 129 -1.29 5.58 -31.81
N THR A 130 -2.18 6.04 -30.94
CA THR A 130 -2.66 7.44 -30.92
C THR A 130 -2.39 8.18 -29.61
N LYS A 131 -2.01 7.48 -28.54
CA LYS A 131 -1.88 8.06 -27.20
C LYS A 131 -0.67 7.49 -26.46
N ARG A 132 -0.14 8.30 -25.55
CA ARG A 132 0.89 7.89 -24.60
C ARG A 132 0.54 8.41 -23.20
N ALA A 133 0.58 7.52 -22.22
CA ALA A 133 0.45 7.86 -20.81
C ALA A 133 1.80 7.70 -20.12
N TYR A 134 2.11 8.61 -19.21
CA TYR A 134 3.30 8.56 -18.36
C TYR A 134 2.87 8.26 -16.93
N VAL A 135 3.50 7.27 -16.31
CA VAL A 135 3.30 6.94 -14.89
C VAL A 135 4.61 7.16 -14.18
N LEU A 136 4.61 8.09 -13.23
CA LEU A 136 5.77 8.47 -12.43
C LEU A 136 5.45 8.25 -10.96
N THR A 137 6.30 7.53 -10.25
CA THR A 137 6.14 7.27 -8.82
C THR A 137 7.44 7.53 -8.10
N ASN A 138 7.42 8.46 -7.14
CA ASN A 138 8.52 8.62 -6.20
C ASN A 138 8.41 7.54 -5.12
N LEU A 139 9.36 6.60 -5.10
CA LEU A 139 9.40 5.48 -4.16
C LEU A 139 10.17 5.81 -2.88
N THR A 140 10.41 7.10 -2.63
CA THR A 140 11.11 7.60 -1.43
C THR A 140 10.28 8.64 -0.70
N ASP A 141 10.67 8.93 0.53
CA ASP A 141 10.08 9.93 1.42
C ASP A 141 10.63 11.35 1.20
N ARG A 142 11.49 11.54 0.19
CA ARG A 142 12.14 12.82 -0.12
C ARG A 142 11.68 13.36 -1.46
N VAL A 143 11.61 14.69 -1.60
CA VAL A 143 11.36 15.35 -2.89
C VAL A 143 12.37 14.84 -3.91
N ALA A 144 11.89 14.49 -5.11
CA ALA A 144 12.71 14.02 -6.22
C ALA A 144 12.66 15.04 -7.34
N GLN A 145 13.80 15.25 -8.00
CA GLN A 145 13.91 16.08 -9.19
C GLN A 145 14.27 15.20 -10.36
N PHE A 146 13.71 15.47 -11.54
CA PHE A 146 14.06 14.76 -12.76
C PHE A 146 14.01 15.69 -13.95
N THR A 147 14.80 15.38 -14.97
CA THR A 147 14.69 16.06 -16.26
C THR A 147 13.43 15.59 -16.98
N LEU A 148 12.63 16.54 -17.45
CA LEU A 148 11.43 16.27 -18.24
C LEU A 148 11.72 15.26 -19.35
N TYR A 149 11.02 14.13 -19.30
CA TYR A 149 11.11 13.11 -20.34
C TYR A 149 10.42 13.61 -21.61
N GLN A 150 10.95 13.24 -22.79
CA GLN A 150 10.45 13.73 -24.06
C GLN A 150 8.94 13.47 -24.21
N GLY A 151 8.19 14.52 -24.55
CA GLY A 151 6.74 14.48 -24.75
C GLY A 151 5.91 14.59 -23.47
N LEU A 152 6.52 14.62 -22.28
CA LEU A 152 5.79 14.83 -21.02
C LEU A 152 5.29 16.28 -20.88
N SER A 153 6.02 17.26 -21.40
CA SER A 153 5.68 18.70 -21.34
C SER A 153 4.36 19.04 -22.03
N SER A 154 3.90 18.22 -22.97
CA SER A 154 2.63 18.42 -23.70
C SER A 154 1.51 17.52 -23.18
N SER A 155 1.70 16.88 -22.01
CA SER A 155 0.73 15.95 -21.42
C SER A 155 -0.20 16.64 -20.44
N GLN A 156 -1.37 16.03 -20.22
CA GLN A 156 -2.35 16.45 -19.22
C GLN A 156 -2.26 15.55 -17.99
N LEU A 157 -2.27 16.14 -16.79
CA LEU A 157 -2.38 15.39 -15.54
C LEU A 157 -3.78 14.79 -15.39
N ILE A 158 -3.86 13.47 -15.26
CA ILE A 158 -5.13 12.72 -15.16
C ILE A 158 -5.35 12.07 -13.79
N LEU A 159 -4.29 11.85 -13.01
CA LEU A 159 -4.36 11.27 -11.66
C LEU A 159 -3.11 11.66 -10.86
N SER A 160 -3.30 12.09 -9.60
CA SER A 160 -2.24 12.44 -8.66
C SER A 160 -2.70 12.13 -7.23
N ASN A 161 -1.76 11.73 -6.37
CA ASN A 161 -1.96 11.58 -4.93
C ASN A 161 -1.44 12.78 -4.12
N LEU A 162 -0.92 13.82 -4.80
CA LEU A 162 -0.57 15.09 -4.19
C LEU A 162 -1.78 16.03 -4.23
N LEU A 163 -2.06 16.69 -3.11
CA LEU A 163 -3.18 17.63 -2.93
C LEU A 163 -2.93 18.98 -3.60
N GLU A 164 -1.66 19.36 -3.72
CA GLU A 164 -1.22 20.57 -4.41
C GLU A 164 -0.16 20.21 -5.45
N PRO A 165 -0.06 20.97 -6.57
CA PRO A 165 1.09 20.87 -7.46
C PRO A 165 2.36 21.15 -6.66
N VAL A 166 3.41 20.34 -6.85
CA VAL A 166 4.74 20.70 -6.35
C VAL A 166 5.09 22.07 -6.96
N PRO A 167 5.50 23.07 -6.16
CA PRO A 167 5.87 24.38 -6.70
C PRO A 167 6.85 24.22 -7.86
N GLU A 168 6.60 24.90 -8.98
CA GLU A 168 7.56 24.96 -10.07
C GLU A 168 8.85 25.60 -9.53
N HIS A 169 9.92 24.81 -9.45
CA HIS A 169 11.25 25.34 -9.25
C HIS A 169 11.81 25.65 -10.63
N THR A 170 11.92 26.95 -10.93
CA THR A 170 12.68 27.53 -12.05
C THR A 170 14.13 27.06 -12.07
#